data_AF-A0A0A8YCG7-F1
#
_entry.id   AF-A0A0A8YCG7-F1
#
_cell.length_a   1.000
_cell.length_b   1.000
_cell.length_c   1.000
_cell.angle_alpha   90.00
_cell.angle_beta   90.00
_cell.angle_gamma   90.00
#
_symmetry.space_group_name_H-M   'P 1'
#
loop_
_entity.id
_entity.type
_entity.pdbx_description
1 polymer ?
#
loop_
_entity_poly.entity_id
_entity_poly.type
_entity_poly.pdbx_seq_one_letter_code
_entity_poly.pdbx_strand_id
1 'polypeptide(L)'
;MYYCETFLNKSVRRVPDMSGYDWIIITLNNSRSCYKMFRMTRPIFDSLHETLVFNYGLQSTGGMTSTESLAMFLWTLRGPQSVSQVENQFERSTETISRKLV
;
A
#
# COMPACT_ATOMS: atom_id res chain seq x y z
N MET A 1 -3.24 33.71 -18.15
CA MET A 1 -3.88 32.93 -17.07
C MET A 1 -3.87 31.41 -17.35
N TYR A 2 -2.91 30.87 -18.11
CA TYR A 2 -2.96 29.46 -18.55
C TYR A 2 -2.43 28.46 -17.50
N TYR A 3 -1.49 28.87 -16.65
CA TYR A 3 -0.85 27.99 -15.65
C TYR A 3 -1.82 27.54 -14.55
N CYS A 4 -2.74 28.41 -14.13
CA CYS A 4 -3.71 28.09 -13.09
C CYS A 4 -4.70 27.02 -13.54
N GLU A 5 -5.15 27.05 -14.80
CA GLU A 5 -6.15 26.09 -15.30
C GLU A 5 -5.57 24.68 -15.49
N THR A 6 -4.30 24.55 -15.93
CA THR A 6 -3.69 23.23 -16.15
C THR A 6 -3.16 22.58 -14.87
N PHE A 7 -2.67 23.37 -13.91
CA PHE A 7 -1.95 22.84 -12.74
C PHE A 7 -2.69 22.98 -11.40
N LEU A 8 -3.64 23.93 -11.27
CA LEU A 8 -4.44 24.10 -10.05
C LEU A 8 -5.80 23.38 -10.13
N ASN A 9 -6.27 23.03 -11.33
CA ASN A 9 -7.46 22.21 -11.52
C ASN A 9 -7.14 20.73 -11.28
N LYS A 10 -6.79 20.39 -10.03
CA LYS A 10 -6.71 18.98 -9.63
C LYS A 10 -8.14 18.46 -9.57
N SER A 11 -8.43 17.43 -10.35
CA SER A 11 -9.67 16.67 -10.24
C SER A 11 -9.89 16.25 -8.79
N VAL A 12 -11.14 16.20 -8.36
CA VAL A 12 -11.51 15.75 -7.00
C VAL A 12 -10.76 14.45 -6.72
N ARG A 13 -10.01 14.42 -5.62
CA ARG A 13 -9.31 13.22 -5.17
C ARG A 13 -10.32 12.08 -5.17
N ARG A 14 -10.03 10.98 -5.88
CA ARG A 14 -10.89 9.80 -5.83
C ARG A 14 -11.05 9.41 -4.36
N VAL A 15 -12.31 9.33 -3.94
CA VAL A 15 -12.66 8.80 -2.64
C VAL A 15 -13.01 7.35 -2.89
N PRO A 16 -12.18 6.40 -2.45
CA PRO A 16 -12.56 5.01 -2.53
C PRO A 16 -13.76 4.67 -1.69
N ASP A 17 -14.45 3.61 -2.12
CA ASP A 17 -15.40 2.86 -1.30
C ASP A 17 -14.70 2.13 -0.13
N MET A 18 -13.41 1.79 -0.29
CA MET A 18 -12.61 1.03 0.67
C MET A 18 -11.18 1.57 0.81
N SER A 19 -10.74 1.91 2.02
CA SER A 19 -9.36 2.33 2.27
C SER A 19 -8.36 1.20 1.98
N GLY A 20 -7.13 1.53 1.58
CA GLY A 20 -6.05 0.56 1.40
C GLY A 20 -5.81 -0.30 2.66
N TYR A 21 -6.02 0.26 3.85
CA TYR A 21 -5.97 -0.48 5.11
C TYR A 21 -7.10 -1.52 5.24
N ASP A 22 -8.35 -1.12 4.98
CA ASP A 22 -9.50 -2.04 4.99
C ASP A 22 -9.31 -3.19 4.00
N TRP A 23 -8.82 -2.89 2.80
CA TRP A 23 -8.50 -3.89 1.80
C TRP A 23 -7.46 -4.90 2.30
N ILE A 24 -6.43 -4.45 3.02
CA ILE A 24 -5.42 -5.34 3.62
C ILE A 24 -6.06 -6.25 4.65
N ILE A 25 -6.87 -5.71 5.57
CA ILE A 25 -7.50 -6.51 6.63
C ILE A 25 -8.39 -7.59 6.02
N ILE A 26 -9.19 -7.25 5.01
CA ILE A 26 -10.06 -8.21 4.29
C ILE A 26 -9.22 -9.27 3.56
N THR A 27 -8.15 -8.84 2.89
CA THR A 27 -7.25 -9.73 2.15
C THR A 27 -6.53 -10.71 3.06
N LEU A 28 -6.06 -10.23 4.21
CA LEU A 28 -5.36 -11.03 5.20
C LEU A 28 -6.30 -11.98 5.96
N ASN A 29 -7.57 -11.60 6.16
CA ASN A 29 -8.58 -12.47 6.78
C ASN A 29 -8.94 -13.68 5.88
N ASN A 30 -8.79 -13.53 4.56
CA ASN A 30 -8.99 -14.62 3.62
C ASN A 30 -7.66 -15.33 3.31
N SER A 31 -7.48 -16.56 3.81
CA SER A 31 -6.23 -17.32 3.62
C SER A 31 -5.82 -17.51 2.15
N ARG A 32 -6.79 -17.71 1.25
CA ARG A 32 -6.52 -17.88 -0.19
C ARG A 32 -6.06 -16.57 -0.83
N SER A 33 -6.71 -15.47 -0.47
CA SER A 33 -6.31 -14.13 -0.93
C SER A 33 -4.97 -13.71 -0.36
N CYS A 34 -4.72 -13.93 0.93
CA CYS A 34 -3.46 -13.65 1.60
C CYS A 34 -2.29 -14.34 0.89
N TYR A 35 -2.41 -15.64 0.62
CA TYR A 35 -1.36 -16.39 -0.09
C TYR A 35 -1.22 -15.94 -1.55
N LYS A 36 -2.33 -15.66 -2.24
CA LYS A 36 -2.31 -15.14 -3.62
C LYS A 36 -1.63 -13.77 -3.71
N MET A 37 -1.86 -12.91 -2.72
CA MET A 37 -1.40 -11.53 -2.72
C MET A 37 0.04 -11.38 -2.23
N PHE A 38 0.37 -12.01 -1.10
CA PHE A 38 1.62 -11.81 -0.38
C PHE A 38 2.55 -13.03 -0.43
N ARG A 39 2.12 -14.13 -1.06
CA ARG A 39 2.85 -15.42 -1.10
C ARG A 39 3.12 -16.04 0.28
N MET A 40 2.36 -15.61 1.29
CA MET A 40 2.46 -16.12 2.65
C MET A 40 1.09 -16.16 3.34
N THR A 41 1.01 -16.88 4.45
CA THR A 41 -0.18 -16.98 5.30
C THR A 41 -0.21 -15.86 6.34
N ARG A 42 -1.39 -15.51 6.84
CA ARG A 42 -1.61 -14.51 7.90
C ARG A 42 -0.59 -14.56 9.05
N PRO A 43 -0.36 -15.70 9.73
CA PRO A 43 0.58 -15.75 10.86
C PRO A 43 2.04 -15.44 10.46
N ILE A 44 2.44 -15.78 9.24
CA ILE A 44 3.78 -15.47 8.73
C ILE A 44 3.87 -13.96 8.43
N PHE A 45 2.81 -13.38 7.89
CA PHE A 45 2.71 -11.94 7.66
C PHE A 45 2.84 -11.17 8.97
N ASP A 46 2.07 -11.55 9.99
CA ASP A 46 2.10 -10.87 11.29
C ASP A 46 3.48 -11.03 11.96
N SER A 47 4.09 -12.23 11.92
CA SER A 47 5.43 -12.46 12.47
C SER A 47 6.53 -11.65 11.75
N LEU A 48 6.44 -11.53 10.43
CA LEU A 48 7.34 -10.68 9.63
C LEU A 48 7.15 -9.20 10.00
N HIS A 49 5.91 -8.76 10.14
CA HIS A 49 5.59 -7.40 10.55
C HIS A 49 6.14 -7.08 11.94
N GLU A 50 5.92 -7.94 12.92
CA GLU A 50 6.48 -7.78 14.27
C GLU A 50 8.01 -7.73 14.25
N THR A 51 8.64 -8.60 13.46
CA THR A 51 10.10 -8.60 13.32
C THR A 51 10.61 -7.29 12.75
N LEU A 52 9.96 -6.74 11.72
CA LEU A 52 10.31 -5.47 11.10
C LEU A 52 10.08 -4.26 12.02
N VAL A 53 8.99 -4.26 12.77
CA VAL A 53 8.68 -3.20 13.74
C VAL A 53 9.69 -3.24 14.89
N PHE A 54 9.94 -4.42 15.47
CA PHE A 54 10.76 -4.58 16.66
C PHE A 54 12.25 -4.50 16.38
N ASN A 55 12.76 -5.22 15.37
CA ASN A 55 14.20 -5.34 15.11
C ASN A 55 14.72 -4.28 14.13
N TYR A 56 13.86 -3.81 13.21
CA TYR A 56 14.27 -2.90 12.13
C TYR A 56 13.64 -1.50 12.24
N GLY A 57 12.83 -1.26 13.28
CA GLY A 57 12.24 0.05 13.54
C GLY A 57 11.22 0.50 12.49
N LEU A 58 10.51 -0.42 11.84
CA LEU A 58 9.48 -0.09 10.85
C LEU A 58 8.34 0.72 11.51
N GLN A 59 8.32 2.03 11.25
CA GLN A 59 7.36 2.95 11.86
C GLN A 59 6.23 3.32 10.91
N SER A 60 5.03 3.48 11.45
CA SER A 60 3.93 4.15 10.77
C SER A 60 4.31 5.61 10.50
N THR A 61 4.10 6.08 9.28
CA THR A 61 4.33 7.49 8.90
C THR A 61 2.99 8.22 8.91
N GLY A 62 2.96 9.55 9.06
CA GLY A 62 1.71 10.33 9.23
C GLY A 62 0.62 10.14 8.17
N GLY A 63 0.93 9.48 7.05
CA GLY A 63 -0.06 9.00 6.08
C GLY A 63 -0.27 7.48 6.05
N MET A 64 0.70 6.62 6.40
CA MET A 64 0.66 5.16 6.18
C MET A 64 0.92 4.37 7.45
N THR A 65 0.15 3.32 7.68
CA THR A 65 0.47 2.34 8.71
C THR A 65 1.69 1.50 8.29
N SER A 66 2.44 0.96 9.27
CA SER A 66 3.55 0.05 9.00
C SER A 66 3.06 -1.24 8.32
N THR A 67 1.87 -1.72 8.68
CA THR A 67 1.19 -2.84 8.04
C THR A 67 0.90 -2.57 6.56
N GLU A 68 0.41 -1.38 6.24
CA GLU A 68 0.12 -0.98 4.85
C GLU A 68 1.41 -0.83 4.03
N SER A 69 2.48 -0.35 4.65
CA SER A 69 3.79 -0.22 4.02
C SER A 69 4.38 -1.59 3.67
N LEU A 70 4.28 -2.54 4.61
CA LEU A 70 4.71 -3.92 4.39
C LEU A 70 3.87 -4.61 3.32
N ALA A 71 2.54 -4.47 3.37
CA ALA A 71 1.64 -5.05 2.38
C ALA A 71 1.93 -4.52 0.96
N MET A 72 2.14 -3.21 0.82
CA MET A 72 2.58 -2.60 -0.46
C MET A 72 3.91 -3.15 -0.95
N PHE A 73 4.89 -3.28 -0.07
CA PHE A 73 6.23 -3.78 -0.41
C PHE A 73 6.15 -5.20 -0.96
N LEU A 74 5.48 -6.10 -0.23
CA LEU A 74 5.29 -7.49 -0.64
C LEU A 74 4.47 -7.62 -1.93
N TRP A 75 3.47 -6.76 -2.10
CA TRP A 75 2.68 -6.71 -3.32
C TRP A 75 3.53 -6.32 -4.54
N THR A 76 4.42 -5.34 -4.36
CA THR A 76 5.32 -4.86 -5.41
C THR A 76 6.38 -5.90 -5.78
N LEU A 77 6.90 -6.67 -4.81
CA LEU A 77 7.87 -7.74 -5.07
C LEU A 77 7.31 -8.92 -5.88
N ARG A 78 5.99 -9.04 -6.03
CA ARG A 78 5.33 -10.21 -6.63
C ARG A 78 5.52 -10.32 -8.15
N GLY A 79 5.97 -9.27 -8.84
CA GLY A 79 6.22 -9.24 -10.29
C GLY A 79 6.17 -7.82 -10.84
N PRO A 80 6.27 -7.61 -12.17
CA PRO A 80 6.20 -6.29 -12.80
C PRO A 80 4.77 -5.74 -12.73
N GLN A 81 4.29 -5.42 -11.55
CA GLN A 81 3.08 -4.62 -11.34
C GLN A 81 3.47 -3.17 -11.62
N SER A 82 2.70 -2.48 -12.46
CA SER A 82 2.93 -1.05 -12.67
C SER A 82 2.59 -0.29 -11.39
N VAL A 83 3.31 0.80 -11.11
CA VAL A 83 3.03 1.68 -9.96
C VAL A 83 1.56 2.15 -9.96
N SER A 84 0.95 2.24 -11.15
CA SER A 84 -0.49 2.51 -11.33
C SER A 84 -1.42 1.44 -10.77
N GLN A 85 -1.03 0.15 -10.74
CA GLN A 85 -1.83 -0.90 -10.10
C GLN A 85 -1.78 -0.79 -8.58
N VAL A 86 -0.61 -0.43 -8.03
CA VAL A 86 -0.43 -0.17 -6.59
C VAL A 86 -1.19 1.10 -6.19
N GLU A 87 -1.10 2.17 -6.99
CA GLU A 87 -1.89 3.40 -6.80
C GLU A 87 -3.38 3.11 -6.84
N ASN A 88 -3.88 2.30 -7.78
CA ASN A 88 -5.30 1.99 -7.87
C ASN A 88 -5.83 1.14 -6.70
N GLN A 89 -4.95 0.42 -6.01
CA GLN A 89 -5.35 -0.55 -4.99
C GLN A 89 -5.13 -0.06 -3.55
N PHE A 90 -4.11 0.77 -3.34
CA PHE A 90 -3.84 1.40 -2.04
C PHE A 90 -4.20 2.88 -2.01
N GLU A 91 -4.59 3.46 -3.16
CA GLU A 91 -5.03 4.85 -3.35
C GLU A 91 -4.10 5.89 -2.73
N ARG A 92 -2.81 5.55 -2.80
CA ARG A 92 -1.72 6.48 -2.53
C ARG A 92 -1.21 6.97 -3.85
N SER A 93 -0.93 8.27 -3.91
CA SER A 93 -0.27 8.85 -5.08
C SER A 93 0.99 8.05 -5.40
N THR A 94 1.20 7.79 -6.69
CA THR A 94 2.44 7.31 -7.29
C THR A 94 3.70 7.91 -6.64
N GLU A 95 3.70 9.19 -6.28
CA GLU A 95 4.82 9.84 -5.59
C GLU A 95 5.07 9.31 -4.16
N THR A 96 4.01 8.98 -3.43
CA THR A 96 4.11 8.39 -2.08
C THR A 96 4.60 6.95 -2.16
N ILE A 97 4.16 6.21 -3.17
CA ILE A 97 4.57 4.83 -3.44
C ILE A 97 6.05 4.79 -3.82
N SER A 98 6.48 5.64 -4.76
CA SER A 98 7.88 5.72 -5.19
C SER A 98 8.82 6.09 -4.04
N ARG A 99 8.48 7.09 -3.21
CA ARG A 99 9.34 7.48 -2.07
C ARG A 99 9.50 6.40 -0.99
N LYS A 100 8.60 5.41 -0.94
CA LYS A 100 8.60 4.34 0.05
C LYS A 100 9.19 3.03 -0.46
N LEU A 101 9.11 2.78 -1.77
CA LEU A 101 9.44 1.49 -2.38
C LEU A 101 10.62 1.54 -3.36
N VAL A 102 10.98 2.71 -3.87
CA VAL A 102 12.12 2.94 -4.78
C VAL A 102 13.28 3.57 -4.03
#